data_AF-A0A960ADM5-F1
#
_entry.id   AF-A0A960ADM5-F1
#
_cell.length_a   1.000
_cell.length_b   1.000
_cell.length_c   1.000
_cell.angle_alpha   90.00
_cell.angle_beta   90.00
_cell.angle_gamma   90.00
#
_symmetry.space_group_name_H-M   'P 1'
#
loop_
_entity.id
_entity.type
_entity.pdbx_description
1 polymer ?
#
loop_
_entity_poly.entity_id
_entity_poly.type
_entity_poly.pdbx_seq_one_letter_code
_entity_poly.pdbx_strand_id
1 'polypeptide(L)'
;MIRTRTTAAAVFSAFAFSALALTAVPAAQADDAPADSCSSQQAQLDRAQAKYDALQEKFAEHPTQKNKKAKKAQAQRVAHAQARLDKCEAASA
;
A
#
# COMPACT_ATOMS: atom_id res chain seq x y z
N MET A 1 -41.13 -24.27 -13.27
CA MET A 1 -41.01 -23.29 -14.37
C MET A 1 -39.86 -22.35 -14.05
N ILE A 2 -38.82 -22.35 -14.90
CA ILE A 2 -37.62 -21.51 -14.79
C ILE A 2 -37.91 -20.14 -15.43
N ARG A 3 -37.41 -19.04 -14.85
CA ARG A 3 -37.33 -17.75 -15.56
C ARG A 3 -36.07 -16.98 -15.12
N THR A 4 -34.95 -17.30 -15.76
CA THR A 4 -33.74 -16.48 -15.77
C THR A 4 -34.01 -15.19 -16.56
N ARG A 5 -33.58 -14.04 -16.03
CA ARG A 5 -33.62 -12.76 -16.74
C ARG A 5 -32.25 -12.49 -17.36
N THR A 6 -32.21 -12.60 -18.68
CA THR A 6 -31.11 -12.26 -19.58
C THR A 6 -31.09 -10.75 -19.79
N THR A 7 -29.96 -10.08 -19.56
CA THR A 7 -29.67 -8.75 -20.12
C THR A 7 -28.36 -8.84 -20.90
N ALA A 8 -28.46 -8.70 -22.21
CA ALA A 8 -27.37 -8.84 -23.16
C ALA A 8 -26.72 -7.49 -23.49
N ALA A 9 -25.39 -7.54 -23.62
CA ALA A 9 -24.53 -6.90 -24.61
C ALA A 9 -24.47 -5.36 -24.73
N ALA A 10 -23.25 -4.84 -24.58
CA ALA A 10 -22.65 -3.99 -25.60
C ALA A 10 -21.12 -4.18 -25.61
N VAL A 11 -20.67 -5.03 -26.52
CA VAL A 11 -19.27 -5.12 -26.96
C VAL A 11 -18.98 -3.87 -27.80
N PHE A 12 -18.07 -3.01 -27.35
CA PHE A 12 -17.49 -1.98 -28.21
C PHE A 12 -16.14 -2.45 -28.73
N SER A 13 -16.08 -2.56 -30.06
CA SER A 13 -15.01 -3.12 -30.87
C SER A 13 -13.69 -2.37 -30.76
N ALA A 14 -12.62 -3.16 -30.77
CA ALA A 14 -11.24 -2.78 -30.93
C ALA A 14 -10.97 -2.09 -32.28
N PHE A 15 -10.02 -1.15 -32.33
CA PHE A 15 -8.90 -1.25 -33.28
C PHE A 15 -7.67 -0.44 -32.85
N ALA A 16 -6.58 -1.20 -32.69
CA ALA A 16 -5.14 -0.91 -32.82
C ALA A 16 -4.59 0.53 -32.69
N PHE A 17 -3.74 0.72 -31.68
CA PHE A 17 -2.47 1.42 -31.87
C PHE A 17 -1.31 0.48 -31.50
N SER A 18 -0.59 0.05 -32.53
CA SER A 18 0.58 -0.81 -32.43
C SER A 18 1.73 -0.14 -31.69
N ALA A 19 2.38 -0.92 -30.83
CA ALA A 19 3.81 -0.86 -30.53
C ALA A 19 4.41 0.53 -30.20
N LEU A 20 4.26 0.93 -28.94
CA LEU A 20 5.37 1.57 -28.23
C LEU A 20 5.36 1.10 -26.78
N ALA A 21 6.47 0.53 -26.34
CA ALA A 21 6.66 -0.08 -25.04
C ALA A 21 6.22 0.84 -23.89
N LEU A 22 5.10 0.52 -23.23
CA LEU A 22 4.75 1.08 -21.95
C LEU A 22 4.40 -0.05 -21.00
N THR A 23 5.35 -0.28 -20.10
CA THR A 23 5.28 -1.06 -18.88
C THR A 23 3.87 -1.09 -18.30
N ALA A 24 3.31 -2.30 -18.21
CA ALA A 24 2.07 -2.60 -17.53
C ALA A 24 2.00 -1.88 -16.19
N VAL A 25 1.10 -0.91 -16.08
CA VAL A 25 0.66 -0.37 -14.80
C VAL A 25 -0.41 -1.33 -14.29
N PRO A 26 -0.18 -2.14 -13.26
CA PRO A 26 -1.27 -2.87 -12.62
C PRO A 26 -2.06 -1.87 -11.78
N ALA A 27 -3.10 -1.30 -12.39
CA ALA A 27 -4.17 -0.63 -11.66
C ALA A 27 -5.11 -1.69 -11.05
N ALA A 28 -4.62 -2.38 -10.01
CA ALA A 28 -5.39 -3.16 -9.03
C ALA A 28 -4.41 -3.98 -8.18
N GLN A 29 -3.81 -3.37 -7.16
CA GLN A 29 -3.15 -4.10 -6.07
C GLN A 29 -3.86 -3.68 -4.79
N ALA A 30 -5.10 -4.14 -4.64
CA ALA A 30 -5.75 -4.28 -3.36
C ALA A 30 -5.70 -5.77 -2.99
N ASP A 31 -4.94 -6.07 -1.95
CA ASP A 31 -5.06 -7.28 -1.11
C ASP A 31 -4.71 -8.66 -1.69
N ASP A 32 -3.59 -8.78 -2.41
CA ASP A 32 -2.86 -10.06 -2.52
C ASP A 32 -1.36 -9.78 -2.68
N ALA A 33 -0.75 -9.25 -1.63
CA ALA A 33 0.70 -9.39 -1.45
C ALA A 33 0.95 -10.81 -0.92
N PRO A 34 1.99 -11.53 -1.38
CA PRO A 34 2.37 -12.79 -0.74
C PRO A 34 2.48 -12.54 0.75
N ALA A 35 2.06 -13.50 1.58
CA ALA A 35 2.19 -13.42 3.04
C ALA A 35 3.66 -13.10 3.36
N ASP A 36 3.94 -11.80 3.53
CA ASP A 36 5.26 -11.26 3.72
C ASP A 36 5.75 -11.87 5.04
N SER A 37 6.83 -12.66 4.98
CA SER A 37 7.39 -13.31 6.18
C SER A 37 7.67 -12.25 7.25
N CYS A 38 7.65 -12.62 8.53
CA CYS A 38 7.90 -11.63 9.59
C CYS A 38 9.25 -10.91 9.40
N SER A 39 10.22 -11.57 8.77
CA SER A 39 11.49 -10.98 8.33
C SER A 39 11.33 -9.85 7.30
N SER A 40 10.47 -10.00 6.29
CA SER A 40 10.23 -8.92 5.33
C SER A 40 9.44 -7.76 5.94
N GLN A 41 8.53 -8.05 6.88
CA GLN A 41 7.81 -7.02 7.65
C GLN A 41 8.76 -6.24 8.56
N GLN A 42 9.73 -6.90 9.20
CA GLN A 42 10.79 -6.24 9.98
C GLN A 42 11.59 -5.28 9.11
N ALA A 43 12.08 -5.74 7.96
CA ALA A 43 12.84 -4.89 7.04
C ALA A 43 12.02 -3.71 6.50
N GLN A 44 10.71 -3.86 6.33
CA GLN A 44 9.82 -2.75 5.99
C GLN A 44 9.69 -1.74 7.14
N LEU A 45 9.55 -2.23 8.37
CA LEU A 45 9.48 -1.40 9.58
C LEU A 45 10.78 -0.61 9.78
N ASP A 46 11.94 -1.25 9.67
CA ASP A 46 13.25 -0.60 9.83
C ASP A 46 13.44 0.54 8.81
N ARG A 47 13.07 0.30 7.55
CA ARG A 47 13.11 1.33 6.50
C ARG A 47 12.12 2.46 6.76
N ALA A 48 10.94 2.16 7.27
CA ALA A 48 9.94 3.16 7.63
C ALA A 48 10.44 4.04 8.80
N GLN A 49 11.08 3.41 9.78
CA GLN A 49 11.67 4.08 10.93
C GLN A 49 12.80 5.02 10.53
N ALA A 50 13.76 4.53 9.74
CA ALA A 50 14.87 5.35 9.25
C ALA A 50 14.38 6.58 8.45
N LYS A 51 13.33 6.42 7.63
CA LYS A 51 12.70 7.54 6.91
C LYS A 51 11.97 8.50 7.85
N TYR A 52 11.31 7.98 8.89
CA TYR A 52 10.63 8.81 9.88
C TYR A 52 11.63 9.67 10.65
N ASP A 53 12.74 9.09 11.06
CA ASP A 53 13.80 9.78 11.80
C ASP A 53 14.46 10.87 10.95
N ALA A 54 14.78 10.57 9.68
CA ALA A 54 15.28 11.58 8.75
C ALA A 54 14.28 12.74 8.51
N LEU A 55 12.98 12.45 8.55
CA LEU A 55 11.94 13.46 8.39
C LEU A 55 11.67 14.26 9.67
N GLN A 56 12.05 13.77 10.86
CA GLN A 56 11.83 14.48 12.12
C GLN A 56 12.51 15.84 12.14
N GLU A 57 13.75 15.92 11.65
CA GLU A 57 14.49 17.18 11.53
C GLU A 57 13.75 18.16 10.62
N LYS A 58 13.22 17.70 9.47
CA LYS A 58 12.45 18.54 8.54
C LYS A 58 11.11 19.01 9.10
N PHE A 59 10.46 18.18 9.92
CA PHE A 59 9.27 18.60 10.63
C PHE A 59 9.57 19.62 11.75
N ALA A 60 10.76 19.54 12.36
CA ALA A 60 11.21 20.50 13.37
C ALA A 60 11.62 21.85 12.76
N GLU A 61 12.32 21.83 11.62
CA GLU A 61 12.68 23.02 10.83
C GLU A 61 11.44 23.78 10.34
N HIS A 62 10.34 23.07 10.07
CA HIS A 62 9.10 23.65 9.55
C HIS A 62 7.87 23.23 10.36
N PRO A 63 7.61 23.84 11.54
CA PRO A 63 6.53 23.42 12.44
C PRO A 63 5.14 23.93 12.01
N THR A 64 4.81 23.77 10.73
CA THR A 64 3.49 24.10 10.18
C THR A 64 2.43 23.11 10.66
N GLN A 65 1.15 23.50 10.64
CA GLN A 65 0.04 22.61 10.98
C GLN A 65 -0.02 21.36 10.09
N LYS A 66 0.34 21.50 8.80
CA LYS A 66 0.42 20.36 7.87
C LYS A 66 1.52 19.38 8.29
N ASN A 67 2.70 19.88 8.65
CA ASN A 67 3.82 19.06 9.10
C ASN A 67 3.55 18.38 10.45
N LYS A 68 2.85 19.04 11.38
CA LYS A 68 2.40 18.41 12.63
C LYS A 68 1.45 17.23 12.36
N LYS A 69 0.49 17.41 11.44
CA LYS A 69 -0.42 16.33 11.02
C LYS A 69 0.33 15.20 10.30
N ALA A 70 1.26 15.53 9.41
CA ALA A 70 2.09 14.56 8.71
C ALA A 70 2.95 13.75 9.68
N LYS A 71 3.65 14.40 10.63
CA LYS A 71 4.42 13.76 11.69
C LYS A 71 3.57 12.78 12.49
N LYS A 72 2.36 13.18 12.89
CA LYS A 72 1.42 12.31 13.62
C LYS A 72 0.98 11.11 12.78
N ALA A 73 0.62 11.33 11.52
CA ALA A 73 0.19 10.25 10.63
C ALA A 73 1.33 9.25 10.37
N GLN A 74 2.56 9.73 10.23
CA GLN A 74 3.72 8.85 10.03
C GLN A 74 4.05 8.06 11.30
N ALA A 75 3.98 8.67 12.48
CA ALA A 75 4.09 7.96 13.76
C ALA A 75 3.02 6.85 13.91
N GLN A 76 1.78 7.12 13.50
CA GLN A 76 0.72 6.11 13.51
C GLN A 76 0.98 4.96 12.54
N ARG A 77 1.51 5.24 11.34
CA ARG A 77 1.88 4.21 10.35
C ARG A 77 2.97 3.30 10.89
N VAL A 78 4.01 3.87 11.51
CA VAL A 78 5.07 3.11 12.19
C VAL A 78 4.49 2.24 13.30
N ALA A 79 3.67 2.80 14.19
CA ALA A 79 3.06 2.04 15.29
C ALA A 79 2.17 0.90 14.79
N HIS A 80 1.42 1.11 13.71
CA HIS A 80 0.61 0.07 13.10
C HIS A 80 1.46 -1.02 12.44
N ALA A 81 2.58 -0.65 11.81
CA ALA A 81 3.52 -1.62 11.25
C ALA A 81 4.16 -2.46 12.37
N GLN A 82 4.49 -1.85 13.52
CA GLN A 82 4.99 -2.58 14.67
C GLN A 82 3.95 -3.57 15.19
N ALA A 83 2.70 -3.12 15.36
CA ALA A 83 1.62 -4.01 15.80
C ALA A 83 1.34 -5.16 14.81
N ARG A 84 1.63 -4.99 13.51
CA ARG A 84 1.57 -6.08 12.54
C ARG A 84 2.72 -7.07 12.72
N LEU A 85 3.92 -6.56 12.98
CA LEU A 85 5.08 -7.38 13.27
C LEU A 85 4.86 -8.22 14.53
N ASP A 86 4.43 -7.60 15.63
CA ASP A 86 4.17 -8.28 16.90
C ASP A 86 3.15 -9.43 16.71
N LYS A 87 2.11 -9.20 15.89
CA LYS A 87 1.14 -10.24 15.53
C LYS A 87 1.74 -11.33 14.65
N CYS A 88 2.62 -10.97 13.71
CA CYS A 88 3.31 -11.93 12.86
C CYS A 88 4.19 -12.84 13.70
N GLU A 89 4.99 -12.27 14.60
CA GLU A 89 5.85 -13.01 15.52
C GLU A 89 5.04 -13.90 16.45
N ALA A 90 3.94 -13.39 17.02
CA ALA A 90 3.04 -14.18 17.86
C ALA A 90 2.35 -15.33 17.11
N ALA A 91 2.12 -15.20 15.80
CA ALA A 91 1.58 -16.27 14.96
C ALA A 91 2.66 -17.27 14.48
N SER A 92 3.94 -16.91 14.63
CA SER A 92 5.10 -17.71 14.23
C SER A 92 5.69 -18.54 15.39
N ALA A 93 5.22 -18.31 16.61
CA ALA A 93 5.61 -18.99 17.84
C ALA A 93 4.64 -20.14 18.15
#